data_AF-A0A954K3B7-F1
#
_entry.id   AF-A0A954K3B7-F1
#
_cell.length_a   1.000
_cell.length_b   1.000
_cell.length_c   1.000
_cell.angle_alpha   90.00
_cell.angle_beta   90.00
_cell.angle_gamma   90.00
#
_symmetry.space_group_name_H-M   'P 1'
#
loop_
_entity.id
_entity.type
_entity.pdbx_description
1 polymer ?
#
loop_
_entity_poly.entity_id
_entity_poly.type
_entity_poly.pdbx_seq_one_letter_code
_entity_poly.pdbx_strand_id
1 'polypeptide(L)'
;MTIFKRQNRSRLLTLLLMTMIVFVMELPSAWSQQVIGGRKYNAGNQFYHPLNQRTPPGVAGQWAALSGQVQAGYIQPMKVALPSKGTVTFFADGPEQTIQKTSPASIGFAVGYVYRVKISGMPEFPGVELYPTIELIDRLHPPAGLAEQYPIPVSFTQEDI
;
A
#
# COMPACT_ATOMS: atom_id res chain seq x y z
N MET A 1 -46.75 -55.97 -28.19
CA MET A 1 -46.09 -56.12 -29.51
C MET A 1 -47.05 -55.67 -30.60
N THR A 2 -47.07 -54.39 -30.99
CA THR A 2 -47.51 -53.84 -32.30
C THR A 2 -47.41 -52.30 -32.28
N ILE A 3 -46.38 -51.74 -32.92
CA ILE A 3 -46.37 -51.09 -34.25
C ILE A 3 -46.68 -49.59 -34.21
N PHE A 4 -45.62 -48.83 -34.52
CA PHE A 4 -45.57 -47.41 -34.83
C PHE A 4 -45.74 -47.21 -36.34
N LYS A 5 -46.61 -46.30 -36.81
CA LYS A 5 -46.33 -45.40 -37.94
C LYS A 5 -47.45 -44.40 -38.29
N ARG A 6 -47.01 -43.14 -38.47
CA ARG A 6 -47.38 -42.17 -39.54
C ARG A 6 -48.81 -41.59 -39.51
N GLN A 7 -49.13 -40.37 -39.94
CA GLN A 7 -48.45 -39.38 -40.78
C GLN A 7 -49.20 -38.03 -40.73
N ASN A 8 -48.45 -36.92 -40.69
CA ASN A 8 -48.69 -35.58 -41.25
C ASN A 8 -50.09 -34.95 -41.22
N ARG A 9 -50.27 -33.90 -40.40
CA ARG A 9 -50.84 -32.56 -40.75
C ARG A 9 -50.31 -31.59 -39.67
N SER A 10 -49.46 -30.61 -39.94
CA SER A 10 -49.92 -29.27 -40.34
C SER A 10 -48.75 -28.38 -40.75
N ARG A 11 -48.38 -28.39 -42.04
CA ARG A 11 -47.53 -27.35 -42.65
C ARG A 11 -48.23 -25.97 -42.78
N LEU A 12 -49.32 -25.76 -42.04
CA LEU A 12 -50.08 -24.50 -41.99
C LEU A 12 -49.84 -23.69 -40.70
N LEU A 13 -49.23 -24.27 -39.65
CA LEU A 13 -48.90 -23.52 -38.45
C LEU A 13 -47.58 -22.73 -38.57
N THR A 14 -46.78 -23.04 -39.59
CA THR A 14 -45.40 -22.52 -39.72
C THR A 14 -45.32 -21.20 -40.49
N LEU A 15 -46.39 -20.74 -41.14
CA LEU A 15 -46.37 -19.50 -41.93
C LEU A 15 -46.99 -18.29 -41.20
N LEU A 16 -47.76 -18.50 -40.12
CA LEU A 16 -48.46 -17.43 -39.39
C LEU A 16 -47.72 -16.98 -38.12
N LEU A 17 -46.70 -17.72 -37.68
CA LEU A 17 -45.77 -17.26 -36.64
C LEU A 17 -44.64 -16.38 -37.21
N MET A 18 -44.55 -16.26 -38.54
CA MET A 18 -43.42 -15.66 -39.26
C MET A 18 -43.76 -14.28 -39.88
N THR A 19 -44.71 -13.54 -39.32
CA THR A 19 -45.02 -12.15 -39.73
C THR A 19 -45.36 -11.20 -38.57
N MET A 20 -45.15 -11.60 -37.31
CA MET A 20 -45.56 -10.81 -36.13
C MET A 20 -44.41 -10.56 -35.12
N ILE A 21 -43.17 -10.42 -35.59
CA ILE A 21 -42.08 -9.81 -34.81
C ILE A 21 -41.17 -9.02 -35.79
N VAL A 22 -41.73 -8.01 -36.44
CA VAL A 22 -40.98 -6.98 -37.18
C VAL A 22 -41.51 -5.62 -36.73
N PHE A 23 -41.26 -5.26 -35.46
CA PHE A 23 -41.17 -3.87 -34.97
C PHE A 23 -40.79 -3.85 -33.49
N VAL A 24 -39.51 -4.07 -33.15
CA VAL A 24 -38.96 -3.55 -31.89
C VAL A 24 -37.63 -2.92 -32.22
N MET A 25 -37.69 -1.59 -32.30
CA MET A 25 -36.65 -0.59 -32.07
C MET A 25 -35.23 -1.14 -31.89
N GLU A 26 -34.33 -0.68 -32.77
CA GLU A 26 -32.89 -0.67 -32.55
C GLU A 26 -32.57 0.09 -31.24
N LEU A 27 -32.49 -0.66 -30.14
CA LEU A 27 -31.80 -0.19 -28.96
C LEU A 27 -30.30 -0.22 -29.29
N PRO A 28 -29.58 0.91 -29.26
CA PRO A 28 -28.13 0.86 -29.37
C PRO A 28 -27.65 -0.07 -28.25
N SER A 29 -27.00 -1.15 -28.67
CA SER A 29 -26.34 -2.10 -27.80
C SER A 29 -25.34 -1.35 -26.92
N ALA A 30 -25.76 -0.99 -25.71
CA ALA A 30 -24.91 -0.42 -24.66
C ALA A 30 -23.93 -1.47 -24.07
N TRP A 31 -23.46 -2.39 -24.92
CA TRP A 31 -22.56 -3.49 -24.61
C TRP A 31 -21.27 -3.46 -25.44
N SER A 32 -20.98 -2.36 -26.14
CA SER A 32 -19.62 -2.06 -26.57
C SER A 32 -18.93 -1.11 -25.57
N GLN A 33 -18.96 -1.46 -24.27
CA GLN A 33 -17.92 -0.94 -23.39
C GLN A 33 -16.62 -1.67 -23.74
N GLN A 34 -15.84 -1.01 -24.59
CA GLN A 34 -14.43 -1.27 -24.79
C GLN A 34 -13.73 -1.27 -23.43
N VAL A 35 -13.62 -2.44 -22.82
CA VAL A 35 -12.78 -2.68 -21.66
C VAL A 35 -11.34 -2.86 -22.14
N ILE A 36 -10.70 -1.72 -22.41
CA ILE A 36 -9.25 -1.61 -22.40
C ILE A 36 -8.91 -0.72 -21.19
N GLY A 37 -8.40 -1.33 -20.11
CA GLY A 37 -7.84 -0.61 -18.97
C GLY A 37 -8.84 -0.03 -17.94
N GLY A 38 -10.03 -0.63 -17.80
CA GLY A 38 -11.14 -0.14 -16.97
C GLY A 38 -10.83 0.11 -15.48
N ARG A 39 -10.30 1.28 -15.15
CA ARG A 39 -10.52 1.93 -13.86
C ARG A 39 -11.39 3.17 -14.07
N LYS A 40 -12.69 3.01 -13.88
CA LYS A 40 -13.60 4.14 -13.64
C LYS A 40 -13.38 4.59 -12.20
N TYR A 41 -12.67 5.71 -12.00
CA TYR A 41 -12.64 6.36 -10.69
C TYR A 41 -14.03 6.95 -10.46
N ASN A 42 -14.80 6.36 -9.54
CA ASN A 42 -16.06 6.95 -9.10
C ASN A 42 -15.76 8.31 -8.47
N ALA A 43 -16.32 9.39 -9.01
CA ALA A 43 -16.24 10.76 -8.48
C ALA A 43 -17.11 10.94 -7.22
N GLY A 44 -16.96 10.01 -6.28
CA GLY A 44 -17.71 9.85 -5.04
C GLY A 44 -17.04 8.72 -4.27
N ASN A 45 -15.91 9.01 -3.66
CA ASN A 45 -14.97 8.03 -3.11
C ASN A 45 -15.56 7.34 -1.86
N GLN A 46 -16.47 6.38 -2.06
CA GLN A 46 -17.09 5.54 -1.03
C GLN A 46 -16.31 4.22 -0.82
N PHE A 47 -14.98 4.26 -0.87
CA PHE A 47 -14.15 3.11 -0.49
C PHE A 47 -13.83 3.23 1.00
N TYR A 48 -14.10 2.17 1.77
CA TYR A 48 -13.66 2.09 3.16
C TYR A 48 -12.13 2.01 3.20
N HIS A 49 -11.49 3.01 3.79
CA HIS A 49 -10.05 3.03 4.04
C HIS A 49 -9.81 2.68 5.51
N PRO A 50 -9.25 1.49 5.81
CA PRO A 50 -9.02 1.06 7.20
C PRO A 50 -8.01 1.94 7.94
N LEU A 51 -7.07 2.55 7.21
CA LEU A 51 -6.07 3.46 7.74
C LEU A 51 -6.33 4.87 7.19
N ASN A 52 -6.20 5.88 8.06
CA ASN A 52 -6.35 7.28 7.69
C ASN A 52 -5.43 8.17 8.55
N GLN A 53 -5.43 9.48 8.28
CA GLN A 53 -4.58 10.45 8.98
C GLN A 53 -4.80 10.57 10.51
N ARG A 54 -5.92 10.05 11.04
CA ARG A 54 -6.22 10.03 12.48
C ARG A 54 -5.81 8.72 13.14
N THR A 55 -5.39 7.73 12.36
CA THR A 55 -4.90 6.47 12.90
C THR A 55 -3.63 6.73 13.70
N PRO A 56 -3.53 6.26 14.96
CA PRO A 56 -2.32 6.42 15.74
C PRO A 56 -1.10 5.78 15.05
N PRO A 57 0.10 6.36 15.19
CA PRO A 57 1.32 5.72 14.75
C PRO A 57 1.46 4.31 15.34
N GLY A 58 1.98 3.38 14.54
CA GLY A 58 2.20 1.99 14.91
C GLY A 58 1.06 1.04 14.53
N VAL A 59 -0.16 1.54 14.34
CA VAL A 59 -1.29 0.68 13.93
C VAL A 59 -1.06 0.13 12.52
N ALA A 60 -0.53 0.92 11.60
CA ALA A 60 -0.26 0.47 10.23
C ALA A 60 0.81 -0.61 10.21
N GLY A 61 1.94 -0.38 10.90
CA GLY A 61 3.00 -1.39 11.06
C GLY A 61 2.52 -2.66 11.74
N GLN A 62 1.72 -2.55 12.81
CA GLN A 62 1.14 -3.69 13.51
C GLN A 62 0.20 -4.49 12.61
N TRP A 63 -0.67 -3.84 11.83
CA TRP A 63 -1.58 -4.52 10.91
C TRP A 63 -0.83 -5.21 9.78
N ALA A 64 0.22 -4.57 9.24
CA ALA A 64 1.09 -5.16 8.25
C ALA A 64 1.78 -6.43 8.79
N ALA A 65 2.28 -6.38 10.02
CA ALA A 65 2.85 -7.54 10.71
C ALA A 65 1.81 -8.66 10.95
N LEU A 66 0.62 -8.33 11.45
CA LEU A 66 -0.45 -9.31 11.71
C LEU A 66 -1.00 -9.95 10.44
N SER A 67 -1.01 -9.22 9.32
CA SER A 67 -1.45 -9.75 8.02
C SER A 67 -0.47 -10.76 7.41
N GLY A 68 0.72 -10.93 8.01
CA GLY A 68 1.78 -11.80 7.50
C GLY A 68 2.50 -11.25 6.26
N GLN A 69 2.21 -10.02 5.84
CA GLN A 69 2.90 -9.35 4.74
C GLN A 69 4.35 -9.01 5.12
N VAL A 70 4.59 -8.69 6.38
CA VAL A 70 5.92 -8.36 6.91
C VAL A 70 6.56 -9.59 7.53
N GLN A 71 7.80 -9.89 7.12
CA GLN A 71 8.60 -10.92 7.78
C GLN A 71 8.98 -10.44 9.19
N ALA A 72 8.42 -11.09 10.21
CA ALA A 72 8.75 -10.82 11.60
C ALA A 72 10.27 -10.96 11.84
N GLY A 73 10.84 -9.99 12.56
CA GLY A 73 12.26 -9.96 12.92
C GLY A 73 13.21 -9.54 11.80
N TYR A 74 12.72 -9.17 10.61
CA TYR A 74 13.60 -8.60 9.59
C TYR A 74 14.14 -7.24 10.04
N ILE A 75 15.46 -7.08 9.97
CA ILE A 75 16.14 -5.81 10.26
C ILE A 75 16.42 -5.09 8.94
N GLN A 76 15.77 -3.95 8.75
CA GLN A 76 15.94 -3.08 7.61
C GLN A 76 17.06 -2.06 7.89
N PRO A 77 18.11 -2.01 7.06
CA PRO A 77 19.11 -0.95 7.13
C PRO A 77 18.47 0.41 6.81
N MET A 78 18.81 1.41 7.62
CA MET A 78 18.33 2.79 7.56
C MET A 78 19.52 3.74 7.57
N LYS A 79 19.38 4.88 6.91
CA LYS A 79 20.36 5.96 6.94
C LYS A 79 19.67 7.28 7.25
N VAL A 80 19.90 7.81 8.45
CA VAL A 80 19.31 9.06 8.92
C VAL A 80 20.28 10.21 8.67
N ALA A 81 19.84 11.21 7.92
CA ALA A 81 20.60 12.41 7.60
C ALA A 81 19.93 13.64 8.21
N LEU A 82 20.78 14.57 8.67
CA LEU A 82 20.41 15.89 9.20
C LEU A 82 20.80 16.93 8.16
N PRO A 83 20.23 18.16 8.20
CA PRO A 83 20.59 19.21 7.24
C PRO A 83 22.06 19.61 7.33
N SER A 84 22.70 19.40 8.48
CA SER A 84 24.11 19.70 8.73
C SER A 84 24.77 18.62 9.64
N LYS A 85 25.81 19.02 10.39
CA LYS A 85 26.41 18.19 11.45
C LYS A 85 25.47 18.11 12.64
N GLY A 86 25.43 16.97 13.30
CA GLY A 86 24.70 16.79 14.54
C GLY A 86 24.75 15.34 15.00
N THR A 87 24.07 15.07 16.10
CA THR A 87 23.98 13.73 16.71
C THR A 87 22.57 13.21 16.59
N VAL A 88 22.46 11.98 16.12
CA VAL A 88 21.22 11.19 16.11
C VAL A 88 21.35 10.14 17.21
N THR A 89 20.43 10.18 18.17
CA THR A 89 20.35 9.25 19.29
C THR A 89 19.15 8.34 19.11
N PHE A 90 19.39 7.03 19.12
CA PHE A 90 18.37 6.00 18.99
C PHE A 90 18.13 5.33 20.34
N PHE A 91 16.88 4.98 20.63
CA PHE A 91 16.47 4.29 21.85
C PHE A 91 16.15 2.83 21.53
N ALA A 92 16.95 1.89 22.04
CA ALA A 92 16.87 0.49 21.65
C ALA A 92 15.92 -0.33 22.53
N ASP A 93 15.99 -0.13 23.85
CA ASP A 93 15.24 -0.92 24.83
C ASP A 93 14.96 -0.05 26.08
N GLY A 94 14.19 1.01 25.86
CA GLY A 94 13.83 2.01 26.88
C GLY A 94 14.68 3.29 26.83
N PRO A 95 14.39 4.24 27.73
CA PRO A 95 14.96 5.59 27.70
C PRO A 95 16.46 5.66 28.03
N GLU A 96 16.99 4.68 28.77
CA GLU A 96 18.40 4.67 29.19
C GLU A 96 19.33 3.99 28.19
N GLN A 97 18.81 3.03 27.41
CA GLN A 97 19.59 2.29 26.43
C GLN A 97 19.63 3.05 25.10
N THR A 98 20.65 3.89 24.97
CA THR A 98 20.81 4.77 23.82
C THR A 98 22.00 4.41 22.94
N ILE A 99 21.83 4.59 21.63
CA ILE A 99 22.89 4.48 20.63
C ILE A 99 23.04 5.87 20.00
N GLN A 100 24.19 6.52 20.22
CA GLN A 100 24.47 7.83 19.63
C GLN A 100 25.36 7.69 18.41
N LYS A 101 25.00 8.37 17.32
CA LYS A 101 25.77 8.40 16.07
C LYS A 101 25.80 9.81 15.52
N THR A 102 26.91 10.19 14.91
CA THR A 102 27.00 11.43 14.15
C THR A 102 26.22 11.28 12.84
N SER A 103 25.58 12.37 12.40
CA SER A 103 24.91 12.42 11.10
C SER A 103 25.94 12.46 9.95
N PRO A 104 25.72 11.70 8.84
CA PRO A 104 24.63 10.75 8.62
C PRO A 104 24.80 9.44 9.42
N ALA A 105 23.75 9.04 10.14
CA ALA A 105 23.74 7.88 11.02
C ALA A 105 23.15 6.64 10.32
N SER A 106 23.93 5.56 10.21
CA SER A 106 23.43 4.27 9.72
C SER A 106 22.97 3.38 10.88
N ILE A 107 21.79 2.78 10.81
CA ILE A 107 21.25 1.90 11.84
C ILE A 107 20.29 0.86 11.24
N GLY A 108 20.09 -0.27 11.92
CA GLY A 108 19.07 -1.26 11.55
C GLY A 108 17.82 -1.11 12.41
N PHE A 109 16.65 -1.11 11.77
CA PHE A 109 15.35 -1.12 12.45
C PHE A 109 14.60 -2.42 12.14
N ALA A 110 13.99 -3.02 13.16
CA ALA A 110 13.04 -4.10 12.98
C ALA A 110 11.78 -3.55 12.31
N VAL A 111 11.29 -4.26 11.29
CA VAL A 111 10.09 -3.86 10.55
C VAL A 111 8.84 -4.09 11.41
N GLY A 112 7.86 -3.18 11.30
CA GLY A 112 6.60 -3.22 12.03
C GLY A 112 6.60 -2.43 13.34
N TYR A 113 7.69 -1.72 13.66
CA TYR A 113 7.86 -0.98 14.91
C TYR A 113 7.92 0.53 14.71
N VAL A 114 7.70 1.22 15.83
CA VAL A 114 7.77 2.67 15.96
C VAL A 114 9.00 3.03 16.79
N TYR A 115 9.89 3.83 16.22
CA TYR A 115 11.16 4.22 16.80
C TYR A 115 11.15 5.67 17.24
N ARG A 116 11.48 5.92 18.51
CA ARG A 116 11.81 7.26 18.98
C ARG A 116 13.26 7.56 18.62
N VAL A 117 13.50 8.77 18.13
CA VAL A 117 14.84 9.28 17.85
C VAL A 117 15.00 10.62 18.55
N LYS A 118 16.20 10.96 18.99
CA LYS A 118 16.57 12.31 19.41
C LYS A 118 17.57 12.90 18.45
N ILE A 119 17.31 14.13 18.01
CA ILE A 119 18.22 14.94 17.18
C ILE A 119 18.73 16.08 18.05
N SER A 120 20.05 16.29 18.07
CA SER A 120 20.65 17.35 18.88
C SER A 120 22.03 17.75 18.37
N GLY A 121 22.57 18.86 18.88
CA GLY A 121 23.97 19.25 18.67
C GLY A 121 24.26 19.81 17.28
N MET A 122 23.26 20.39 16.63
CA MET A 122 23.43 21.13 15.37
C MET A 122 24.03 22.51 15.67
N PRO A 123 25.20 22.87 15.09
CA PRO A 123 25.87 24.14 15.39
C PRO A 123 25.05 25.39 15.12
N GLU A 124 24.22 25.36 14.08
CA GLU A 124 23.32 26.43 13.66
C GLU A 124 22.05 26.53 14.50
N PHE A 125 21.75 25.49 15.31
CA PHE A 125 20.63 25.45 16.25
C PHE A 125 21.09 25.09 17.68
N PRO A 126 21.86 25.97 18.36
CA PRO A 126 22.41 25.67 19.69
C PRO A 126 21.32 25.37 20.72
N GLY A 127 21.46 24.25 21.44
CA GLY A 127 20.54 23.85 22.49
C GLY A 127 19.20 23.26 22.01
N VAL A 128 18.95 23.22 20.70
CA VAL A 128 17.74 22.60 20.14
C VAL A 128 17.85 21.08 20.22
N GLU A 129 16.80 20.46 20.76
CA GLU A 129 16.62 19.02 20.80
C GLU A 129 15.24 18.66 20.25
N LEU A 130 15.20 17.77 19.27
CA LEU A 130 13.96 17.28 18.67
C LEU A 130 13.81 15.78 18.93
N TYR A 131 12.57 15.33 19.06
CA TYR A 131 12.23 13.94 19.37
C TYR A 131 11.27 13.34 18.33
N PRO A 132 11.67 13.24 17.04
CA PRO A 132 10.81 12.66 16.03
C PRO A 132 10.61 11.17 16.25
N THR A 133 9.55 10.68 15.64
CA THR A 133 9.17 9.26 15.65
C THR A 133 9.20 8.73 14.22
N ILE A 134 9.79 7.56 14.02
CA ILE A 134 9.86 6.88 12.72
C ILE A 134 9.09 5.58 12.82
N GLU A 135 8.02 5.43 12.03
CA GLU A 135 7.29 4.16 11.89
C GLU A 135 7.78 3.42 10.64
N LEU A 136 8.30 2.21 10.84
CA LEU A 136 8.74 1.36 9.73
C LEU A 136 7.68 0.30 9.45
N ILE A 137 6.95 0.48 8.35
CA ILE A 137 5.79 -0.37 8.03
C ILE A 137 6.22 -1.65 7.29
N ASP A 138 7.18 -1.55 6.38
CA ASP A 138 7.60 -2.65 5.50
C ASP A 138 9.11 -2.59 5.20
N ARG A 139 9.61 -3.59 4.47
CA ARG A 139 11.01 -3.74 4.09
C ARG A 139 11.26 -3.52 2.60
N LEU A 140 12.54 -3.31 2.28
CA LEU A 140 13.02 -3.44 0.91
C LEU A 140 13.34 -4.91 0.58
N HIS A 141 13.36 -5.20 -0.73
CA HIS A 141 13.77 -6.49 -1.29
C HIS A 141 15.05 -6.33 -2.13
N PRO A 142 16.20 -6.01 -1.50
CA PRO A 142 17.46 -5.86 -2.20
C PRO A 142 17.95 -7.21 -2.75
N PRO A 143 18.85 -7.21 -3.75
CA PRO A 143 19.51 -8.45 -4.16
C PRO A 143 20.17 -9.15 -2.97
N ALA A 144 20.20 -10.48 -3.00
CA ALA A 144 20.72 -11.29 -1.91
C ALA A 144 22.15 -10.86 -1.52
N GLY A 145 22.37 -10.60 -0.23
CA GLY A 145 23.67 -10.16 0.31
C GLY A 145 23.98 -8.67 0.15
N LEU A 146 23.12 -7.88 -0.51
CA LEU A 146 23.35 -6.45 -0.73
C LEU A 146 22.51 -5.53 0.16
N ALA A 147 21.81 -6.04 1.18
CA ALA A 147 20.88 -5.24 1.97
C ALA A 147 21.49 -3.96 2.57
N GLU A 148 22.72 -4.04 3.08
CA GLU A 148 23.44 -2.91 3.65
C GLU A 148 23.83 -1.83 2.60
N GLN A 149 23.83 -2.17 1.31
CA GLN A 149 24.09 -1.22 0.23
C GLN A 149 22.84 -0.43 -0.18
N TYR A 150 21.66 -0.87 0.26
CA TYR A 150 20.37 -0.24 -0.02
C TYR A 150 19.65 0.16 1.28
N PRO A 151 20.24 1.04 2.11
CA PRO A 151 19.54 1.54 3.29
C PRO A 151 18.38 2.47 2.88
N ILE A 152 17.28 2.45 3.63
CA ILE A 152 16.21 3.43 3.44
C ILE A 152 16.71 4.79 3.95
N PRO A 153 16.69 5.85 3.10
CA PRO A 153 17.06 7.18 3.53
C PRO A 153 15.95 7.83 4.36
N VAL A 154 16.32 8.45 5.48
CA VAL A 154 15.46 9.36 6.26
C VAL A 154 16.20 10.69 6.33
N SER A 155 15.67 11.72 5.69
CA SER A 155 16.32 13.04 5.64
C SER A 155 15.47 14.04 6.39
N PHE A 156 16.09 14.71 7.37
CA PHE A 156 15.54 15.92 7.98
C PHE A 156 16.13 17.12 7.23
N THR A 157 15.28 18.05 6.82
CA THR A 157 15.70 19.30 6.16
C THR A 157 15.75 20.46 7.15
N GLN A 158 16.18 21.63 6.71
CA GLN A 158 16.22 22.81 7.58
C GLN A 158 14.81 23.25 8.01
N GLU A 159 13.80 23.00 7.18
CA GLU A 159 12.39 23.31 7.44
C GLU A 159 11.75 22.37 8.48
N ASP A 160 12.36 21.22 8.74
CA ASP A 160 11.90 20.24 9.74
C ASP A 160 12.41 20.56 11.16
N ILE A 161 13.38 21.47 11.29
CA ILE A 161 14.01 21.83 12.57
C ILE A 161 13.28 22.98 13.25
#